data_AF-A0A485B6J6-F1
#
_entry.id   AF-A0A485B6J6-F1
#
_cell.length_a   1.000
_cell.length_b   1.000
_cell.length_c   1.000
_cell.angle_alpha   90.00
_cell.angle_beta   90.00
_cell.angle_gamma   90.00
#
_symmetry.space_group_name_H-M   'P 1'
#
loop_
_entity.id
_entity.type
_entity.pdbx_description
1 polymer ?
#
loop_
_entity_poly.entity_id
_entity_poly.type
_entity_poly.pdbx_seq_one_letter_code
_entity_poly.pdbx_strand_id
1 'polypeptide(L)'
;MKACNVLDFDDLILLPTLLLQRNEEVRERWQNKIRYLLVDEYQDTNTSQYELVKLLVGQRARFTVVGDDDQSIYSWRGARPQNLVLLSKDFPALQVIKLEQNYRSSERILKAANILIANNPHVFEKRLFSELGYGKELKVLSANNEEHEAERVTVSLSPITL
;
A
#
# COMPACT_ATOMS: atom_id res chain seq x y z
N MET A 1 7.68 -27.51 13.79
CA MET A 1 7.74 -26.20 14.49
C MET A 1 6.98 -26.17 15.82
N LYS A 2 5.70 -26.59 15.91
CA LYS A 2 4.95 -26.57 17.20
C LYS A 2 5.58 -27.31 18.38
N ALA A 3 6.39 -28.34 18.14
CA ALA A 3 7.06 -29.11 19.18
C ALA A 3 8.30 -28.42 19.79
N CYS A 4 8.80 -27.32 19.20
CA CYS A 4 10.02 -26.65 19.66
C CYS A 4 9.79 -25.25 20.25
N ASN A 5 8.53 -24.80 20.40
CA ASN A 5 8.20 -23.44 20.82
C ASN A 5 8.90 -22.34 20.00
N VAL A 6 9.08 -22.61 18.70
CA VAL A 6 9.67 -21.67 17.73
C VAL A 6 8.55 -21.17 16.84
N LEU A 7 8.54 -19.86 16.60
CA LEU A 7 7.63 -19.17 15.70
C LEU A 7 8.40 -18.66 14.49
N ASP A 8 7.80 -18.76 13.30
CA ASP A 8 8.27 -18.05 12.11
C ASP A 8 7.55 -16.70 11.93
N PHE A 9 7.84 -15.98 10.84
CA PHE A 9 7.24 -14.66 10.59
C PHE A 9 5.73 -14.72 10.35
N ASP A 10 5.22 -15.79 9.73
CA ASP A 10 3.79 -15.93 9.44
C ASP A 10 3.01 -16.21 10.72
N ASP A 11 3.61 -16.99 11.64
CA ASP A 11 3.07 -17.25 12.97
C ASP A 11 2.82 -15.97 13.78
N LEU A 12 3.64 -14.93 13.58
CA LEU A 12 3.51 -13.65 14.30
C LEU A 12 2.22 -12.89 13.96
N ILE A 13 1.58 -13.19 12.83
CA ILE A 13 0.28 -12.63 12.46
C ILE A 13 -0.83 -13.66 12.66
N LEU A 14 -0.58 -14.91 12.25
CA LEU A 14 -1.57 -15.98 12.31
C LEU A 14 -2.00 -16.28 13.75
N LEU A 15 -1.05 -16.46 14.68
CA LEU A 15 -1.37 -16.85 16.05
C LEU A 15 -2.14 -15.76 16.81
N PRO A 16 -1.77 -14.46 16.76
CA PRO A 16 -2.61 -13.41 17.34
C PRO A 16 -4.00 -13.35 16.72
N THR A 17 -4.12 -13.52 15.40
CA THR A 17 -5.43 -13.54 14.71
C THR A 17 -6.31 -14.67 15.26
N LEU A 18 -5.77 -15.88 15.37
CA LEU A 18 -6.50 -17.03 15.93
C LEU A 18 -6.85 -16.83 17.41
N LEU A 19 -5.96 -16.21 18.20
CA LEU A 19 -6.22 -15.91 19.60
C LEU A 19 -7.39 -14.93 19.76
N LEU A 20 -7.39 -13.83 19.00
CA LEU A 20 -8.47 -12.83 19.03
C LEU A 20 -9.79 -13.40 18.48
N GLN A 21 -9.73 -14.33 17.54
CA GLN A 21 -10.92 -15.01 17.03
C GLN A 21 -11.55 -15.92 18.08
N ARG A 22 -10.74 -16.67 18.83
CA ARG A 22 -11.20 -17.72 19.76
C ARG A 22 -11.40 -17.26 21.20
N ASN A 23 -10.78 -16.16 21.61
CA ASN A 23 -10.86 -15.64 22.98
C ASN A 23 -11.42 -14.22 22.98
N GLU A 24 -12.70 -14.11 23.33
CA GLU A 24 -13.42 -12.84 23.38
C GLU A 24 -12.87 -11.89 24.44
N GLU A 25 -12.51 -12.39 25.63
CA GLU A 25 -11.95 -11.56 26.70
C GLU A 25 -10.65 -10.86 26.26
N VAL A 26 -9.76 -11.62 25.60
CA VAL A 26 -8.52 -11.07 25.05
C VAL A 26 -8.82 -10.07 23.93
N ARG A 27 -9.78 -10.40 23.05
CA ARG A 27 -10.21 -9.50 21.97
C ARG A 27 -10.75 -8.18 22.51
N GLU A 28 -11.67 -8.22 23.47
CA GLU A 28 -12.25 -7.02 24.09
C GLU A 28 -11.19 -6.19 24.79
N ARG A 29 -10.25 -6.83 25.50
CA ARG A 29 -9.12 -6.14 26.14
C ARG A 29 -8.31 -5.34 25.10
N TRP A 30 -8.02 -5.93 23.95
CA TRP A 30 -7.30 -5.25 22.87
C TRP A 30 -8.14 -4.18 22.18
N GLN A 31 -9.41 -4.42 21.90
CA GLN A 31 -10.35 -3.44 21.35
C GLN A 31 -10.57 -2.22 22.27
N ASN A 32 -10.47 -2.41 23.60
CA ASN A 32 -10.54 -1.32 24.56
C ASN A 32 -9.23 -0.53 24.66
N LYS A 33 -8.09 -1.21 24.46
CA LYS A 33 -6.77 -0.57 24.40
C LYS A 33 -6.57 0.22 23.10
N ILE A 34 -6.93 -0.37 21.97
CA ILE A 34 -6.81 0.23 20.63
C ILE A 34 -8.14 0.90 20.28
N ARG A 35 -8.28 2.16 20.69
CA ARG A 35 -9.52 2.93 20.48
C ARG A 35 -9.68 3.45 19.06
N TYR A 36 -8.57 3.65 18.36
CA TYR A 36 -8.48 4.08 16.97
C TYR A 36 -7.30 3.35 16.32
N LEU A 37 -7.51 2.81 15.13
CA LEU A 37 -6.49 2.10 14.36
C LEU A 37 -6.17 2.85 13.07
N LEU A 38 -4.89 3.10 12.81
CA LEU A 38 -4.41 3.66 11.55
C LEU A 38 -3.59 2.58 10.85
N VAL A 39 -3.87 2.32 9.58
CA VAL A 39 -3.14 1.34 8.78
C VAL A 39 -2.71 2.00 7.47
N ASP A 40 -1.42 1.95 7.18
CA ASP A 40 -0.84 2.45 5.94
C ASP A 40 -0.53 1.29 4.98
N GLU A 41 -0.28 1.59 3.71
CA GLU A 41 0.06 0.62 2.66
C GLU A 41 -0.95 -0.56 2.56
N TYR A 42 -2.24 -0.26 2.73
CA TYR A 42 -3.26 -1.30 2.86
C TYR A 42 -3.43 -2.17 1.61
N GLN A 43 -3.06 -1.67 0.43
CA GLN A 43 -3.08 -2.43 -0.82
C GLN A 43 -2.19 -3.68 -0.77
N ASP A 44 -1.15 -3.69 0.08
CA ASP A 44 -0.19 -4.79 0.16
C ASP A 44 -0.51 -5.80 1.28
N THR A 45 -1.70 -5.69 1.88
CA THR A 45 -2.14 -6.60 2.93
C THR A 45 -2.56 -7.97 2.40
N ASN A 46 -2.25 -9.02 3.17
CA ASN A 46 -2.73 -10.38 2.94
C ASN A 46 -4.00 -10.69 3.77
N THR A 47 -4.60 -11.86 3.56
CA THR A 47 -5.83 -12.28 4.24
C THR A 47 -5.70 -12.33 5.77
N SER A 48 -4.55 -12.77 6.29
CA SER A 48 -4.35 -12.86 7.75
C SER A 48 -4.29 -11.47 8.39
N GLN A 49 -3.61 -10.51 7.74
CA GLN A 49 -3.57 -9.12 8.19
C GLN A 49 -4.95 -8.46 8.11
N TYR A 50 -5.70 -8.73 7.04
CA TYR A 50 -7.08 -8.28 6.88
C TYR A 50 -7.99 -8.72 8.04
N GLU A 51 -7.97 -10.01 8.37
CA GLU A 51 -8.77 -10.58 9.46
C GLU A 51 -8.30 -10.06 10.83
N LEU A 52 -7.00 -9.88 11.03
CA LEU A 52 -6.47 -9.27 12.25
C LEU A 52 -7.03 -7.84 12.45
N VAL A 53 -6.99 -7.01 11.40
CA VAL A 53 -7.55 -5.65 11.44
C VAL A 53 -9.03 -5.69 11.80
N LYS A 54 -9.82 -6.55 11.15
CA LYS A 54 -11.26 -6.70 11.43
C LYS A 54 -11.54 -7.07 12.89
N LEU A 55 -10.78 -8.02 13.44
CA LEU A 55 -10.92 -8.43 14.84
C LEU A 55 -10.56 -7.31 15.82
N LEU A 56 -9.55 -6.49 15.50
CA LEU A 56 -9.10 -5.39 16.34
C LEU A 56 -10.03 -4.16 16.30
N VAL A 57 -10.64 -3.86 15.16
CA VAL A 57 -11.56 -2.71 15.06
C VAL A 57 -12.97 -3.07 15.57
N GLY A 58 -13.37 -4.33 15.39
CA GLY A 58 -14.68 -4.84 15.79
C GLY A 58 -15.83 -4.01 15.22
N GLN A 59 -16.99 -4.06 15.90
CA GLN A 59 -18.18 -3.31 15.48
C GLN A 59 -18.03 -1.80 15.64
N ARG A 60 -17.06 -1.33 16.44
CA ARG A 60 -16.81 0.11 16.63
C ARG A 60 -16.34 0.77 15.34
N ALA A 61 -15.68 0.01 14.46
CA ALA A 61 -15.19 0.45 13.15
C ALA A 61 -14.41 1.79 13.22
N ARG A 62 -13.67 2.02 14.31
CA ARG A 62 -12.87 3.24 14.52
C ARG A 62 -11.48 3.07 13.92
N PHE A 63 -11.40 3.16 12.61
CA PHE A 63 -10.13 3.03 11.92
C PHE A 63 -10.05 3.91 10.68
N THR A 64 -8.81 4.12 10.23
CA THR A 64 -8.51 4.75 8.95
C THR A 64 -7.46 3.90 8.27
N VAL A 65 -7.73 3.52 7.03
CA VAL A 65 -6.73 2.88 6.17
C VAL A 65 -6.31 3.87 5.09
N VAL A 66 -5.04 3.80 4.72
CA VAL A 66 -4.47 4.52 3.60
C VAL A 66 -3.87 3.46 2.67
N GLY A 67 -4.08 3.64 1.37
CA GLY A 67 -3.53 2.75 0.36
C GLY A 67 -3.88 3.22 -1.05
N ASP A 68 -3.16 2.66 -2.01
CA ASP A 68 -3.29 2.97 -3.43
C ASP A 68 -3.33 1.66 -4.22
N ASP A 69 -4.46 1.36 -4.87
CA ASP A 69 -4.65 0.15 -5.67
C ASP A 69 -3.69 0.05 -6.88
N ASP A 70 -3.27 1.19 -7.42
CA ASP A 70 -2.33 1.27 -8.55
C ASP A 70 -0.87 1.02 -8.11
N GLN A 71 -0.59 1.01 -6.80
CA GLN A 71 0.74 0.79 -6.23
C GLN A 71 0.95 -0.61 -5.63
N SER A 72 -0.01 -1.52 -5.78
CA SER A 72 0.18 -2.88 -5.25
C SER A 72 1.13 -3.71 -6.10
N ILE A 73 2.33 -3.94 -5.58
CA ILE A 73 3.41 -4.71 -6.23
C ILE A 73 3.76 -6.02 -5.49
N TYR A 74 3.14 -6.27 -4.33
CA TYR A 74 3.43 -7.44 -3.50
C TYR A 74 2.48 -8.63 -3.71
N SER A 75 1.80 -8.70 -4.87
CA SER A 75 0.88 -9.82 -5.18
C SER A 75 1.56 -11.20 -5.10
N TRP A 76 2.85 -11.29 -5.43
CA TRP A 76 3.66 -12.50 -5.30
C TRP A 76 3.87 -12.98 -3.84
N ARG A 77 3.66 -12.09 -2.84
CA ARG A 77 3.64 -12.41 -1.41
C ARG A 77 2.22 -12.66 -0.87
N GLY A 78 1.23 -12.73 -1.75
CA GLY A 78 -0.17 -12.94 -1.38
C GLY A 78 -0.92 -11.67 -0.99
N ALA A 79 -0.37 -10.49 -1.27
CA ALA A 79 -1.12 -9.24 -1.16
C ALA A 79 -2.34 -9.24 -2.08
N ARG A 80 -3.44 -8.68 -1.61
CA ARG A 80 -4.72 -8.63 -2.34
C ARG A 80 -5.26 -7.20 -2.34
N PRO A 81 -5.10 -6.43 -3.44
CA PRO A 81 -5.74 -5.12 -3.60
C PRO A 81 -7.26 -5.16 -3.37
N GLN A 82 -7.87 -6.33 -3.60
CA GLN A 82 -9.28 -6.58 -3.32
C GLN A 82 -9.65 -6.34 -1.86
N ASN A 83 -8.71 -6.37 -0.92
CA ASN A 83 -8.94 -6.03 0.49
C ASN A 83 -9.47 -4.60 0.65
N LEU A 84 -9.01 -3.64 -0.17
CA LEU A 84 -9.56 -2.28 -0.18
C LEU A 84 -11.05 -2.26 -0.59
N VAL A 85 -11.44 -3.11 -1.54
CA VAL A 85 -12.84 -3.26 -1.97
C VAL A 85 -13.67 -3.97 -0.89
N LEU A 86 -13.11 -5.02 -0.30
CA LEU A 86 -13.78 -5.80 0.74
C LEU A 86 -14.05 -4.95 1.98
N LEU A 87 -13.14 -4.04 2.35
CA LEU A 87 -13.39 -3.09 3.43
C LEU A 87 -14.68 -2.28 3.21
N SER A 88 -14.90 -1.76 2.00
CA SER A 88 -16.11 -0.99 1.69
C SER A 88 -17.39 -1.83 1.79
N LYS A 89 -17.29 -3.17 1.65
CA LYS A 89 -18.40 -4.11 1.84
C LYS A 89 -18.60 -4.48 3.31
N ASP A 90 -17.52 -4.78 4.02
CA ASP A 90 -17.55 -5.22 5.42
C ASP A 90 -17.85 -4.06 6.38
N PHE A 91 -17.51 -2.83 5.99
CA PHE A 91 -17.78 -1.61 6.74
C PHE A 91 -18.52 -0.58 5.86
N PRO A 92 -19.84 -0.73 5.64
CA PRO A 92 -20.62 0.15 4.75
C PRO A 92 -20.64 1.63 5.15
N ALA A 93 -20.32 1.93 6.41
CA ALA A 93 -20.21 3.30 6.91
C ALA A 93 -18.86 3.96 6.61
N LEU A 94 -17.93 3.27 5.95
CA LEU A 94 -16.65 3.83 5.55
C LEU A 94 -16.85 5.02 4.61
N GLN A 95 -16.15 6.11 4.91
CA GLN A 95 -16.04 7.24 4.02
C GLN A 95 -14.77 7.08 3.18
N VAL A 96 -14.94 7.04 1.86
CA VAL A 96 -13.82 6.99 0.92
C VAL A 96 -13.43 8.41 0.54
N ILE A 97 -12.20 8.80 0.88
CA ILE A 97 -11.63 10.11 0.53
C ILE A 97 -10.53 9.88 -0.49
N LYS A 98 -10.66 10.49 -1.68
CA LYS A 98 -9.65 10.42 -2.74
C LYS A 98 -8.74 11.63 -2.66
N LEU A 99 -7.43 11.39 -2.55
CA LEU A 99 -6.42 12.44 -2.56
C LEU A 99 -5.78 12.51 -3.95
N GLU A 100 -6.23 13.45 -4.77
CA GLU A 100 -5.81 13.54 -6.18
C GLU A 100 -4.66 14.52 -6.42
N GLN A 101 -4.38 15.40 -5.47
CA GLN A 101 -3.27 16.34 -5.57
C GLN A 101 -1.95 15.64 -5.19
N ASN A 102 -1.04 15.56 -6.15
CA ASN A 102 0.32 15.09 -5.96
C ASN A 102 1.23 16.26 -5.57
N TYR A 103 1.86 16.13 -4.40
CA TYR A 103 2.78 17.13 -3.87
C TYR A 103 4.26 16.77 -4.09
N ARG A 104 4.56 15.67 -4.80
CA ARG A 104 5.92 15.11 -4.93
C ARG A 104 6.54 15.40 -6.29
N SER A 105 5.77 15.32 -7.36
CA SER A 105 6.24 15.26 -8.74
C SER A 105 5.66 16.38 -9.57
N SER A 106 6.41 16.85 -10.57
CA SER A 106 5.94 17.86 -11.52
C SER A 106 4.84 17.31 -12.43
N GLU A 107 4.09 18.19 -13.07
CA GLU A 107 2.99 17.80 -13.95
C GLU A 107 3.44 16.88 -15.09
N ARG A 108 4.63 17.12 -15.69
CA ARG A 108 5.15 16.26 -16.76
C ARG A 108 5.40 14.82 -16.31
N ILE A 109 5.97 14.60 -15.12
CA ILE A 109 6.16 13.25 -14.56
C ILE A 109 4.80 12.60 -14.32
N LEU A 110 3.88 13.34 -13.70
CA LEU A 110 2.57 12.83 -13.34
C LEU A 110 1.71 12.50 -14.58
N LYS A 111 1.85 13.29 -15.65
CA LYS A 111 1.21 13.02 -16.94
C LYS A 111 1.67 11.70 -17.53
N ALA A 112 2.98 11.41 -17.51
CA ALA A 112 3.49 10.12 -17.98
C ALA A 112 2.99 8.96 -17.12
N ALA A 113 2.98 9.11 -15.80
CA ALA A 113 2.43 8.11 -14.88
C ALA A 113 0.94 7.84 -15.12
N ASN A 114 0.12 8.89 -15.26
CA ASN A 114 -1.31 8.77 -15.55
C ASN A 114 -1.58 8.08 -16.90
N ILE A 115 -0.79 8.38 -17.94
CA ILE A 115 -0.92 7.71 -19.25
C ILE A 115 -0.58 6.22 -19.14
N LEU A 116 0.47 5.87 -18.39
CA LEU A 116 0.87 4.48 -18.20
C LEU A 116 -0.22 3.69 -17.45
N ILE A 117 -0.67 4.22 -16.31
CA ILE A 117 -1.59 3.50 -15.42
C ILE A 117 -3.00 3.35 -16.01
N ALA A 118 -3.43 4.26 -16.88
CA ALA A 118 -4.72 4.20 -17.57
C ALA A 118 -4.92 2.95 -18.46
N ASN A 119 -3.87 2.18 -18.72
CA ASN A 119 -3.95 0.92 -19.45
C ASN A 119 -4.38 -0.26 -18.55
N ASN A 120 -4.43 -0.07 -17.23
CA ASN A 120 -4.81 -1.10 -16.27
C ASN A 120 -6.29 -0.97 -15.86
N PRO A 121 -6.94 -2.07 -15.45
CA PRO A 121 -8.25 -1.99 -14.83
C PRO A 121 -8.14 -1.28 -13.48
N HIS A 122 -8.97 -0.28 -13.24
CA HIS A 122 -8.98 0.47 -11.98
C HIS A 122 -10.12 0.01 -11.07
N VAL A 123 -9.81 -0.13 -9.79
CA VAL A 123 -10.82 -0.34 -8.75
C VAL A 123 -11.38 1.01 -8.31
N PHE A 124 -10.50 1.99 -8.12
CA PHE A 124 -10.87 3.35 -7.76
C PHE A 124 -10.50 4.31 -8.89
N GLU A 125 -11.52 4.90 -9.54
CA GLU A 125 -11.26 5.98 -10.48
C GLU A 125 -10.68 7.19 -9.74
N LYS A 126 -9.47 7.60 -10.13
CA LYS A 126 -8.79 8.79 -9.61
C LYS A 126 -7.92 9.38 -10.69
N ARG A 127 -7.75 10.70 -10.68
CA ARG A 127 -6.87 11.38 -11.62
C ARG A 127 -5.91 12.31 -10.88
N LEU A 128 -4.64 11.92 -10.84
CA LEU A 128 -3.65 12.70 -10.12
C LEU A 128 -3.28 13.98 -10.88
N PHE A 129 -3.20 15.12 -10.19
CA PHE A 129 -2.70 16.39 -10.73
C PHE A 129 -1.63 17.02 -9.82
N SER A 130 -0.84 17.98 -10.32
CA SER A 130 0.25 18.63 -9.58
C SER A 130 0.24 20.15 -9.79
N GLU A 131 0.61 20.88 -8.75
CA GLU A 131 0.75 22.35 -8.76
C GLU A 131 2.22 22.82 -8.77
N LEU A 132 3.18 21.89 -8.84
CA LEU A 132 4.62 22.19 -8.85
C LEU A 132 5.12 22.75 -10.20
N GLY A 133 4.21 23.06 -11.13
CA GLY A 133 4.49 23.43 -12.51
C GLY A 133 4.86 22.24 -13.40
N TYR A 134 5.13 22.51 -14.68
CA TYR A 134 5.32 21.44 -15.68
C TYR A 134 6.59 20.61 -15.45
N GLY A 135 7.68 21.25 -15.03
CA GLY A 135 8.97 20.61 -14.73
C GLY A 135 9.86 20.39 -15.95
N LYS A 136 11.00 19.71 -15.74
CA LYS A 136 12.02 19.42 -16.78
C LYS A 136 11.58 18.28 -17.70
N GLU A 137 12.18 18.18 -18.88
CA GLU A 137 11.85 17.11 -19.85
C GLU A 137 12.28 15.73 -19.33
N LEU A 138 11.46 14.72 -19.64
CA LEU A 138 11.79 13.33 -19.36
C LEU A 138 12.87 12.89 -20.35
N LYS A 139 13.98 12.37 -19.84
CA LYS A 139 15.07 11.84 -20.66
C LYS A 139 14.99 10.32 -20.68
N VAL A 140 15.05 9.73 -21.88
CA VAL A 140 15.19 8.28 -22.07
C VAL A 140 16.58 8.02 -22.62
N LEU A 141 17.37 7.22 -21.91
CA LEU A 141 18.72 6.83 -22.33
C LEU A 141 18.66 5.42 -22.90
N SER A 142 19.11 5.26 -24.14
CA SER A 142 19.30 3.94 -24.75
C SER A 142 20.75 3.51 -24.63
N ALA A 143 21.00 2.26 -24.28
CA ALA A 143 22.34 1.69 -24.19
C ALA A 143 22.42 0.39 -24.99
N ASN A 144 23.63 -0.01 -25.36
CA ASN A 144 23.85 -1.20 -26.17
C ASN A 144 23.89 -2.49 -25.32
N ASN A 145 24.21 -2.34 -24.03
CA ASN A 145 24.28 -3.40 -23.01
C ASN A 145 24.20 -2.75 -21.61
N GLU A 146 24.16 -3.59 -20.58
CA GLU A 146 24.06 -3.22 -19.17
C GLU A 146 25.26 -2.40 -18.66
N GLU A 147 26.47 -2.67 -19.15
CA GLU A 147 27.68 -1.93 -18.75
C GLU A 147 27.65 -0.50 -19.32
N HIS A 148 27.29 -0.35 -20.60
CA HIS A 148 27.09 0.95 -21.23
C HIS A 148 25.94 1.73 -20.57
N GLU A 149 24.86 1.08 -20.12
CA GLU A 149 23.80 1.75 -19.35
C GLU A 149 24.35 2.33 -18.03
N ALA A 150 25.09 1.53 -17.27
CA ALA A 150 25.70 1.95 -16.00
C ALA A 150 26.66 3.14 -16.17
N GLU A 151 27.48 3.12 -17.22
CA GLU A 151 28.35 4.25 -17.57
C GLU A 151 27.54 5.52 -17.87
N ARG A 152 26.51 5.42 -18.72
CA ARG A 152 25.66 6.59 -19.07
C ARG A 152 24.93 7.16 -17.85
N VAL A 153 24.44 6.31 -16.96
CA VAL A 153 23.82 6.75 -15.70
C VAL A 153 24.83 7.50 -14.83
N THR A 154 26.05 6.96 -14.68
CA THR A 154 27.11 7.59 -13.87
C THR A 154 27.48 8.97 -14.42
N VAL A 155 27.66 9.09 -15.73
CA VAL A 155 27.93 10.38 -16.41
C VAL A 155 26.77 11.37 -16.20
N SER A 156 25.53 10.91 -16.20
CA SER A 156 24.36 11.78 -15.99
C SER A 156 24.27 12.36 -14.57
N LEU A 157 24.91 11.70 -13.58
CA LEU A 157 24.96 12.15 -12.19
C LEU A 157 26.07 13.18 -11.95
N SER A 158 27.15 13.18 -12.74
CA SER A 158 28.30 14.07 -12.54
C SER A 158 27.98 15.58 -12.47
N PRO A 159 27.03 16.13 -13.27
CA PRO A 159 26.63 17.54 -13.18
C PRO A 159 25.67 17.85 -12.02
N ILE A 160 25.17 16.83 -11.30
CA ILE A 160 24.21 16.99 -10.19
C ILE A 160 24.95 17.16 -8.84
N THR A 161 26.26 16.90 -8.81
CA THR A 161 27.11 16.88 -7.59
C THR A 161 28.01 18.12 -7.41
N LEU A 162 27.76 19.21 -8.14
CA LEU A 162 28.41 20.52 -7.96
C LEU A 162 27.36 21.61 -7.74
#